data_AF-A0A1F9M1B2-F1
#
_entry.id   AF-A0A1F9M1B2-F1
#
_cell.length_a   1.000
_cell.length_b   1.000
_cell.length_c   1.000
_cell.angle_alpha   90.00
_cell.angle_beta   90.00
_cell.angle_gamma   90.00
#
_symmetry.space_group_name_H-M   'P 1'
#
loop_
_entity.id
_entity.type
_entity.pdbx_description
1 polymer ?
#
loop_
_entity_poly.entity_id
_entity_poly.type
_entity_poly.pdbx_seq_one_letter_code
_entity_poly.pdbx_strand_id
1 'polypeptide(L)'
;MLHVVVTGADGCGKSTLCEKLREALAPASVVVSSPWQTLNLVREAFSLGQVSQQHFVQAYLQSIQATSRLYFLYHAVLAAHQAACREQPDIIISDGYWYKYALFELGFGLEEDKAMLAASLFPQPDLCLYLELDPEEAGRRKQAVSEYESGGTGELQRFLELQRVLRPRWQRLARQPGWHTLPGTLSPEALCDTATALIRPLLG
;
A
#
# COMPACT_ATOMS: atom_id res chain seq x y z
N MET A 1 18.47 -9.84 2.85
CA MET A 1 17.45 -8.90 2.35
C MET A 1 16.27 -8.97 3.30
N LEU A 2 16.04 -7.89 4.04
CA LEU A 2 14.91 -7.68 4.94
C LEU A 2 13.71 -7.14 4.14
N HIS A 3 12.51 -7.67 4.34
CA HIS A 3 11.29 -7.18 3.72
C HIS A 3 10.38 -6.52 4.75
N VAL A 4 10.24 -5.20 4.66
CA VAL A 4 9.38 -4.37 5.50
C VAL A 4 8.19 -3.88 4.68
N VAL A 5 6.99 -3.96 5.23
CA VAL A 5 5.77 -3.41 4.63
C VAL A 5 5.32 -2.20 5.44
N VAL A 6 5.11 -1.06 4.80
CA VAL A 6 4.42 0.09 5.40
C VAL A 6 3.02 0.14 4.81
N THR A 7 1.99 -0.03 5.64
CA THR A 7 0.60 -0.16 5.19
C THR A 7 -0.37 0.65 6.04
N GLY A 8 -1.60 0.77 5.57
CA GLY A 8 -2.65 1.56 6.21
C GLY A 8 -3.59 2.23 5.22
N ALA A 9 -4.58 2.94 5.77
CA ALA A 9 -5.59 3.67 5.01
C ALA A 9 -4.97 4.65 4.01
N ASP A 10 -5.71 4.99 2.96
CA ASP A 10 -5.23 6.02 2.04
C ASP A 10 -5.22 7.40 2.71
N GLY A 11 -4.18 8.19 2.44
CA GLY A 11 -3.95 9.47 3.13
C GLY A 11 -3.22 9.39 4.47
N CYS A 12 -2.82 8.19 4.95
CA CYS A 12 -2.13 8.05 6.25
C CYS A 12 -0.62 8.36 6.24
N GLY A 13 -0.03 8.73 5.09
CA GLY A 13 1.39 9.14 5.00
C GLY A 13 2.40 8.02 4.72
N LYS A 14 1.97 6.86 4.21
CA LYS A 14 2.86 5.71 3.90
C LYS A 14 4.05 6.07 3.01
N SER A 15 3.78 6.69 1.86
CA SER A 15 4.81 7.05 0.88
C SER A 15 5.85 8.00 1.48
N THR A 16 5.41 8.98 2.27
CA THR A 16 6.31 9.90 3.00
C THR A 16 7.19 9.15 3.99
N LEU A 17 6.63 8.20 4.74
CA LEU A 17 7.41 7.39 5.67
C LEU A 17 8.40 6.47 4.94
N CYS A 18 8.00 5.84 3.84
CA CYS A 18 8.89 4.98 3.05
C CYS A 18 10.12 5.74 2.55
N GLU A 19 9.94 6.94 2.02
CA GLU A 19 11.06 7.79 1.58
C GLU A 19 11.96 8.22 2.73
N LYS A 20 11.38 8.64 3.86
CA LYS A 20 12.17 9.00 5.06
C LYS A 20 12.97 7.80 5.60
N LEU A 21 12.38 6.60 5.59
CA LEU A 21 13.07 5.38 6.01
C LEU A 21 14.22 5.02 5.07
N ARG A 22 14.02 5.18 3.74
CA ARG A 22 15.08 4.98 2.75
C ARG A 22 16.32 5.83 3.07
N GLU A 23 16.11 7.07 3.53
CA GLU A 23 17.21 7.96 3.94
C GLU A 23 17.78 7.60 5.33
N ALA A 24 16.93 7.33 6.31
CA ALA A 24 17.32 7.10 7.71
C ALA A 24 18.04 5.75 7.96
N LEU A 25 17.88 4.79 7.05
CA LEU A 25 18.49 3.46 7.13
C LEU A 25 19.85 3.36 6.42
N ALA A 26 20.38 4.47 5.90
CA ALA A 26 21.76 4.51 5.41
C ALA A 26 22.75 4.06 6.52
N PRO A 27 23.82 3.31 6.18
CA PRO A 27 24.30 3.01 4.82
C PRO A 27 23.68 1.77 4.15
N ALA A 28 22.68 1.12 4.75
CA ALA A 28 22.02 -0.03 4.13
C ALA A 28 21.41 0.37 2.79
N SER A 29 21.52 -0.51 1.79
CA SER A 29 20.86 -0.32 0.51
C SER A 29 19.36 -0.61 0.66
N VAL A 30 18.53 0.39 0.32
CA VAL A 30 17.07 0.33 0.48
C VAL A 30 16.38 0.60 -0.83
N VAL A 31 15.49 -0.32 -1.23
CA VAL A 31 14.60 -0.14 -2.40
C VAL A 31 13.16 -0.01 -1.92
N VAL A 32 12.49 1.07 -2.35
CA VAL A 32 11.05 1.25 -2.11
C VAL A 32 10.28 0.59 -3.25
N SER A 33 9.49 -0.43 -2.93
CA SER A 33 8.62 -1.13 -3.86
C SER A 33 7.22 -0.56 -3.78
N SER A 34 6.68 -0.15 -4.93
CA SER A 34 5.32 0.37 -5.04
C SER A 34 4.63 -0.21 -6.28
N PRO A 35 3.38 -0.70 -6.17
CA PRO A 35 2.64 -1.21 -7.34
C PRO A 35 2.46 -0.16 -8.45
N TRP A 36 2.55 1.13 -8.13
CA TRP A 36 2.55 2.21 -9.13
C TRP A 36 3.73 2.13 -10.09
N GLN A 37 4.88 1.58 -9.67
CA GLN A 37 6.04 1.36 -10.55
C GLN A 37 5.68 0.35 -11.66
N THR A 38 5.02 -0.76 -11.33
CA THR A 38 4.57 -1.72 -12.34
C THR A 38 3.50 -1.15 -13.26
N LEU A 39 2.55 -0.40 -12.71
CA LEU A 39 1.50 0.24 -13.51
C LEU A 39 2.09 1.21 -14.56
N ASN A 40 3.20 1.87 -14.25
CA ASN A 40 3.93 2.71 -15.20
C ASN A 40 4.57 1.89 -16.34
N LEU A 41 5.14 0.72 -16.04
CA LEU A 41 5.71 -0.16 -17.06
C LEU A 41 4.65 -0.72 -18.02
N VAL A 42 3.47 -1.07 -17.50
CA VAL A 42 2.34 -1.51 -18.33
C VAL A 42 1.99 -0.42 -19.35
N ARG A 43 1.92 0.84 -18.93
CA ARG A 43 1.64 1.96 -19.83
C ARG A 43 2.68 2.11 -20.94
N GLU A 44 3.97 2.01 -20.59
CA GLU A 44 5.07 2.09 -21.55
C GLU A 44 4.97 0.98 -22.59
N ALA A 45 4.67 -0.25 -22.15
CA ALA A 45 4.47 -1.38 -23.05
C ALA A 45 3.31 -1.17 -24.04
N PHE A 46 2.26 -0.43 -23.65
CA PHE A 46 1.11 -0.12 -24.50
C PHE A 46 1.21 1.21 -25.27
N SER A 47 2.35 1.92 -25.21
CA SER A 47 2.58 3.18 -25.94
C SER A 47 1.48 4.24 -25.76
N LEU A 48 0.87 4.32 -24.56
CA LEU A 48 -0.34 5.11 -24.29
C LEU A 48 -0.17 6.65 -24.25
N GLY A 49 0.88 7.21 -24.85
CA GLY A 49 1.02 8.66 -25.08
C GLY A 49 0.87 9.55 -23.83
N GLN A 50 0.25 10.74 -24.00
CA GLN A 50 0.09 11.79 -22.97
C GLN A 50 -1.15 11.65 -22.06
N VAL A 51 -1.86 10.51 -22.08
CA VAL A 51 -2.99 10.33 -21.15
C VAL A 51 -2.46 10.38 -19.72
N SER A 52 -3.07 11.22 -18.86
CA SER A 52 -2.65 11.33 -17.46
C SER A 52 -2.75 9.97 -16.78
N GLN A 53 -1.61 9.47 -16.31
CA GLN A 53 -1.37 8.11 -15.81
C GLN A 53 -2.42 7.63 -14.81
N GLN A 54 -2.74 8.50 -13.84
CA GLN A 54 -3.70 8.17 -12.79
C GLN A 54 -5.11 8.00 -13.39
N HIS A 55 -5.58 8.89 -14.26
CA HIS A 55 -6.91 8.74 -14.85
C HIS A 55 -7.07 7.47 -15.70
N PHE A 56 -6.06 7.06 -16.49
CA PHE A 56 -6.17 5.83 -17.27
C PHE A 56 -6.26 4.59 -16.39
N VAL A 57 -5.35 4.47 -15.41
CA VAL A 57 -5.36 3.33 -14.49
C VAL A 57 -6.67 3.30 -13.70
N GLN A 58 -7.13 4.45 -13.20
CA GLN A 58 -8.39 4.57 -12.46
C GLN A 58 -9.58 4.16 -13.33
N ALA A 59 -9.68 4.66 -14.56
CA ALA A 59 -10.72 4.27 -15.51
C ALA A 59 -10.68 2.77 -15.83
N TYR A 60 -9.48 2.19 -16.02
CA TYR A 60 -9.33 0.75 -16.22
C TYR A 60 -9.84 -0.04 -15.01
N LEU A 61 -9.40 0.32 -13.79
CA LEU A 61 -9.85 -0.31 -12.55
C LEU A 61 -11.38 -0.22 -12.38
N GLN A 62 -12.01 0.89 -12.77
CA GLN A 62 -13.47 1.04 -12.75
C GLN A 62 -14.19 0.15 -13.78
N SER A 63 -13.58 -0.06 -14.94
CA SER A 63 -14.18 -0.83 -16.04
C SER A 63 -14.22 -2.35 -15.82
N ILE A 64 -13.45 -2.86 -14.86
CA ILE A 64 -13.30 -4.29 -14.60
C ILE A 64 -14.00 -4.71 -13.30
N GLN A 65 -14.42 -5.98 -13.24
CA GLN A 65 -15.07 -6.56 -12.06
C GLN A 65 -14.08 -6.73 -10.90
N ALA A 66 -14.59 -6.77 -9.66
CA ALA A 66 -13.79 -6.81 -8.43
C ALA A 66 -12.73 -7.92 -8.40
N THR A 67 -13.06 -9.13 -8.86
CA THR A 67 -12.10 -10.24 -8.91
C THR A 67 -10.94 -9.97 -9.90
N SER A 68 -11.26 -9.51 -11.11
CA SER A 68 -10.25 -9.14 -12.11
C SER A 68 -9.39 -7.96 -11.63
N ARG A 69 -10.02 -6.98 -10.96
CA ARG A 69 -9.33 -5.84 -10.37
C ARG A 69 -8.35 -6.28 -9.28
N LEU A 70 -8.78 -7.14 -8.38
CA LEU A 70 -7.91 -7.71 -7.35
C LEU A 70 -6.69 -8.38 -7.98
N TYR A 71 -6.89 -9.27 -8.94
CA TYR A 71 -5.79 -10.01 -9.56
C TYR A 71 -4.83 -9.10 -10.34
N PHE A 72 -5.35 -8.07 -11.00
CA PHE A 72 -4.52 -7.06 -11.65
C PHE A 72 -3.67 -6.28 -10.64
N LEU A 73 -4.27 -5.84 -9.53
CA LEU A 73 -3.56 -5.14 -8.46
C LEU A 73 -2.54 -6.04 -7.76
N TYR A 74 -2.87 -7.32 -7.55
CA TYR A 74 -1.97 -8.31 -7.00
C TYR A 74 -0.77 -8.56 -7.91
N HIS A 75 -1.00 -8.68 -9.22
CA HIS A 75 0.07 -8.70 -10.20
C HIS A 75 0.97 -7.47 -10.06
N ALA A 76 0.39 -6.26 -9.96
CA ALA A 76 1.18 -5.03 -9.83
C ALA A 76 2.04 -5.01 -8.55
N VAL A 77 1.50 -5.46 -7.41
CA VAL A 77 2.27 -5.57 -6.17
C VAL A 77 3.39 -6.60 -6.29
N LEU A 78 3.10 -7.79 -6.81
CA LEU A 78 4.07 -8.87 -6.90
C LEU A 78 5.20 -8.53 -7.88
N ALA A 79 4.86 -7.96 -9.03
CA ALA A 79 5.84 -7.52 -10.03
C ALA A 79 6.75 -6.41 -9.49
N ALA A 80 6.20 -5.43 -8.75
CA ALA A 80 7.00 -4.38 -8.12
C ALA A 80 7.95 -4.95 -7.07
N HIS A 81 7.50 -5.93 -6.28
CA HIS A 81 8.36 -6.60 -5.30
C HIS A 81 9.46 -7.41 -5.98
N GLN A 82 9.13 -8.19 -7.03
CA GLN A 82 10.10 -8.95 -7.81
C GLN A 82 11.15 -8.07 -8.48
N ALA A 83 10.76 -6.88 -8.97
CA ALA A 83 11.70 -5.90 -9.52
C ALA A 83 12.68 -5.43 -8.44
N ALA A 84 12.20 -5.07 -7.25
CA ALA A 84 13.03 -4.69 -6.13
C ALA A 84 14.00 -5.81 -5.69
N CYS A 85 13.55 -7.07 -5.68
CA CYS A 85 14.42 -8.21 -5.37
C CYS A 85 15.59 -8.36 -6.36
N ARG A 86 15.41 -8.00 -7.63
CA ARG A 86 16.48 -8.09 -8.64
C ARG A 86 17.60 -7.08 -8.41
N GLU A 87 17.33 -6.00 -7.70
CA GLU A 87 18.35 -5.02 -7.29
C GLU A 87 19.22 -5.53 -6.14
N GLN A 88 18.84 -6.66 -5.51
CA GLN A 88 19.54 -7.28 -4.39
C GLN A 88 19.86 -6.32 -3.23
N PRO A 89 18.89 -5.52 -2.74
CA PRO A 89 19.14 -4.59 -1.65
C PRO A 89 19.26 -5.31 -0.31
N ASP A 90 19.80 -4.60 0.68
CA ASP A 90 19.76 -5.03 2.07
C ASP A 90 18.32 -5.03 2.59
N ILE A 91 17.51 -4.05 2.16
CA ILE A 91 16.11 -3.85 2.60
C ILE A 91 15.19 -3.54 1.40
N ILE A 92 14.04 -4.21 1.36
CA ILE A 92 12.89 -3.80 0.55
C ILE A 92 11.85 -3.19 1.48
N ILE A 93 11.41 -1.97 1.18
CA ILE A 93 10.26 -1.32 1.84
C ILE A 93 9.09 -1.28 0.87
N SER A 94 8.02 -2.02 1.12
CA SER A 94 6.80 -1.96 0.31
C SER A 94 5.86 -0.85 0.79
N ASP A 95 5.57 0.12 -0.08
CA ASP A 95 4.54 1.15 0.16
C ASP A 95 3.16 0.59 -0.20
N GLY A 96 2.50 0.04 0.83
CA GLY A 96 1.37 -0.84 0.66
C GLY A 96 1.79 -2.22 0.17
N TYR A 97 0.90 -3.19 0.39
CA TYR A 97 1.10 -4.57 -0.04
C TYR A 97 -0.25 -5.21 -0.37
N TRP A 98 -0.31 -6.51 -0.63
CA TRP A 98 -1.53 -7.18 -1.07
C TRP A 98 -2.72 -6.97 -0.12
N TYR A 99 -2.46 -6.89 1.20
CA TYR A 99 -3.49 -6.67 2.23
C TYR A 99 -4.36 -5.45 1.93
N LYS A 100 -3.74 -4.35 1.46
CA LYS A 100 -4.45 -3.11 1.13
C LYS A 100 -5.51 -3.36 0.08
N TYR A 101 -5.11 -3.99 -1.01
CA TYR A 101 -5.98 -4.24 -2.15
C TYR A 101 -7.04 -5.30 -1.84
N ALA A 102 -6.67 -6.33 -1.07
CA ALA A 102 -7.63 -7.29 -0.54
C ALA A 102 -8.74 -6.58 0.23
N LEU A 103 -8.39 -5.76 1.22
CA LEU A 103 -9.37 -5.10 2.08
C LEU A 103 -10.30 -4.17 1.29
N PHE A 104 -9.76 -3.42 0.31
CA PHE A 104 -10.57 -2.56 -0.55
C PHE A 104 -11.57 -3.36 -1.38
N GLU A 105 -11.13 -4.44 -2.04
CA GLU A 105 -12.03 -5.26 -2.86
C GLU A 105 -13.08 -5.98 -2.02
N LEU A 106 -12.73 -6.43 -0.81
CA LEU A 106 -13.72 -6.91 0.16
C LEU A 106 -14.69 -5.79 0.58
N GLY A 107 -14.25 -4.53 0.58
CA GLY A 107 -15.08 -3.35 0.84
C GLY A 107 -16.07 -3.09 -0.29
N PHE A 108 -15.68 -3.43 -1.52
CA PHE A 108 -16.52 -3.41 -2.72
C PHE A 108 -17.37 -4.67 -2.90
N GLY A 109 -17.37 -5.59 -1.94
CA GLY A 109 -18.22 -6.78 -1.92
C GLY A 109 -17.61 -8.04 -2.54
N LEU A 110 -16.30 -8.09 -2.76
CA LEU A 110 -15.62 -9.34 -3.11
C LEU A 110 -15.74 -10.37 -1.98
N GLU A 111 -15.86 -11.66 -2.33
CA GLU A 111 -15.83 -12.78 -1.37
C GLU A 111 -14.43 -12.95 -0.77
N GLU A 112 -14.37 -13.21 0.54
CA GLU A 112 -13.12 -13.35 1.31
C GLU A 112 -12.22 -14.47 0.77
N ASP A 113 -12.80 -15.63 0.46
CA ASP A 113 -12.05 -16.79 -0.05
C ASP A 113 -11.31 -16.48 -1.36
N LYS A 114 -11.93 -15.69 -2.25
CA LYS A 114 -11.30 -15.27 -3.51
C LYS A 114 -10.11 -14.35 -3.27
N ALA A 115 -10.19 -13.48 -2.28
CA ALA A 115 -9.10 -12.59 -1.91
C ALA A 115 -7.95 -13.35 -1.26
N MET A 116 -8.27 -14.24 -0.32
CA MET A 116 -7.27 -14.97 0.46
C MET A 116 -6.55 -16.06 -0.35
N LEU A 117 -7.22 -16.72 -1.29
CA LEU A 117 -6.58 -17.75 -2.14
C LEU A 117 -5.41 -17.17 -2.94
N ALA A 118 -5.56 -15.97 -3.52
CA ALA A 118 -4.50 -15.35 -4.29
C ALA A 118 -3.42 -14.70 -3.40
N ALA A 119 -3.73 -14.43 -2.13
CA ALA A 119 -2.78 -13.87 -1.17
C ALA A 119 -1.65 -14.85 -0.80
N SER A 120 -1.85 -16.15 -0.97
CA SER A 120 -0.80 -17.16 -0.70
C SER A 120 0.39 -17.09 -1.64
N LEU A 121 0.30 -16.31 -2.73
CA LEU A 121 1.37 -16.11 -3.71
C LEU A 121 2.41 -15.08 -3.25
N PHE A 122 2.11 -14.31 -2.20
CA PHE A 122 2.97 -13.23 -1.75
C PHE A 122 3.99 -13.73 -0.72
N PRO A 123 5.27 -13.32 -0.84
CA PRO A 123 6.24 -13.56 0.22
C PRO A 123 5.78 -12.91 1.52
N GLN A 124 6.06 -13.60 2.63
CA GLN A 124 5.76 -13.08 3.95
C GLN A 124 6.80 -12.01 4.32
N PRO A 125 6.38 -10.78 4.69
CA PRO A 125 7.31 -9.76 5.15
C PRO A 125 7.84 -10.10 6.55
N ASP A 126 9.06 -9.64 6.84
CA ASP A 126 9.68 -9.76 8.16
C ASP A 126 9.05 -8.80 9.18
N LEU A 127 8.53 -7.66 8.70
CA LEU A 127 7.90 -6.63 9.53
C LEU A 127 6.77 -5.91 8.77
N CYS A 128 5.61 -5.79 9.40
CA CYS A 128 4.50 -4.97 8.92
C CYS A 128 4.29 -3.76 9.83
N LEU A 129 4.46 -2.55 9.30
CA LEU A 129 4.16 -1.28 9.96
C LEU A 129 2.79 -0.78 9.51
N TYR A 130 1.79 -0.87 10.38
CA TYR A 130 0.46 -0.36 10.12
C TYR A 130 0.33 1.08 10.66
N LEU A 131 0.17 2.05 9.76
CA LEU A 131 -0.12 3.43 10.12
C LEU A 131 -1.62 3.57 10.41
N GLU A 132 -1.97 3.63 11.69
CA GLU A 132 -3.35 3.84 12.11
C GLU A 132 -3.67 5.33 12.11
N LEU A 133 -4.61 5.74 11.26
CA LEU A 133 -5.12 7.09 11.21
C LEU A 133 -6.65 7.06 11.15
N ASP A 134 -7.26 8.03 11.83
CA ASP A 134 -8.69 8.24 11.76
C ASP A 134 -9.12 8.62 10.33
N PRO A 135 -10.20 8.04 9.77
CA PRO A 135 -10.65 8.34 8.40
C PRO A 135 -10.84 9.82 8.12
N GLU A 136 -11.37 10.57 9.08
CA GLU A 136 -11.64 12.00 8.97
C GLU A 136 -10.33 12.79 8.86
N GLU A 137 -9.33 12.43 9.66
CA GLU A 137 -8.00 13.02 9.59
C GLU A 137 -7.27 12.65 8.28
N ALA A 138 -7.40 11.39 7.84
CA ALA A 138 -6.88 10.95 6.54
C ALA A 138 -7.53 11.73 5.38
N GLY A 139 -8.84 11.98 5.44
CA GLY A 139 -9.58 12.78 4.47
C GLY A 139 -9.13 14.24 4.46
N ARG A 140 -8.90 14.86 5.62
CA ARG A 140 -8.38 16.25 5.73
C ARG A 140 -7.00 16.42 5.09
N ARG A 141 -6.15 15.39 5.15
CA ARG A 141 -4.80 15.43 4.55
C ARG A 141 -4.81 15.27 3.03
N LYS A 142 -5.91 14.80 2.44
CA LYS A 142 -6.00 14.58 0.99
C LYS A 142 -6.38 15.86 0.27
N GLN A 143 -5.56 16.25 -0.72
CA GLN A 143 -5.90 17.31 -1.67
C GLN A 143 -6.94 16.87 -2.70
N ALA A 144 -6.93 15.58 -3.04
CA ALA A 144 -7.87 14.96 -3.95
C ALA A 144 -8.13 13.50 -3.54
N VAL A 145 -9.33 13.01 -3.84
CA VAL A 145 -9.76 11.63 -3.63
C VAL A 145 -9.88 10.98 -5.00
N SER A 146 -9.21 9.85 -5.20
CA SER A 146 -9.38 9.12 -6.45
C SER A 146 -10.68 8.33 -6.47
N GLU A 147 -11.14 8.01 -7.67
CA GLU A 147 -12.36 7.23 -7.85
C GLU A 147 -12.24 5.85 -7.21
N TYR A 148 -11.11 5.14 -7.39
CA TYR A 148 -10.86 3.87 -6.71
C TYR A 148 -10.93 4.01 -5.18
N GLU A 149 -10.38 5.07 -4.60
CA GLU A 149 -10.40 5.27 -3.14
C GLU A 149 -11.79 5.61 -2.57
N SER A 150 -12.75 5.93 -3.43
CA SER A 150 -14.12 6.36 -3.08
C SER A 150 -15.19 5.42 -3.63
N GLY A 151 -14.83 4.23 -4.12
CA GLY A 151 -15.79 3.29 -4.69
C GLY A 151 -16.40 3.74 -6.03
N GLY A 152 -15.67 4.58 -6.76
CA GLY A 152 -15.98 4.97 -8.14
C GLY A 152 -16.49 6.40 -8.32
N THR A 153 -16.61 7.21 -7.26
CA THR A 153 -17.27 8.53 -7.36
C THR A 153 -16.31 9.73 -7.37
N GLY A 154 -15.10 9.58 -6.83
CA GLY A 154 -14.18 10.70 -6.57
C GLY A 154 -14.59 11.58 -5.39
N GLU A 155 -15.67 11.25 -4.67
CA GLU A 155 -16.23 12.08 -3.62
C GLU A 155 -15.61 11.79 -2.25
N LEU A 156 -15.28 12.86 -1.51
CA LEU A 156 -14.72 12.75 -0.16
C LEU A 156 -15.65 11.98 0.80
N GLN A 157 -16.96 12.21 0.72
CA GLN A 157 -17.91 11.53 1.61
C GLN A 157 -17.90 10.01 1.40
N ARG A 158 -17.85 9.55 0.14
CA ARG A 158 -17.76 8.12 -0.19
C ARG A 158 -16.42 7.52 0.21
N PHE A 159 -15.33 8.27 0.06
CA PHE A 159 -14.04 7.90 0.61
C PHE A 159 -14.12 7.68 2.12
N LEU A 160 -14.70 8.61 2.88
CA LEU A 160 -14.82 8.48 4.35
C LEU A 160 -15.68 7.27 4.74
N GLU A 161 -16.81 7.06 4.06
CA GLU A 161 -17.66 5.88 4.27
C GLU A 161 -16.87 4.58 4.06
N LEU A 162 -16.13 4.47 2.95
CA LEU A 162 -15.30 3.30 2.67
C LEU A 162 -14.21 3.13 3.74
N GLN A 163 -13.45 4.17 4.05
CA GLN A 163 -12.39 4.09 5.06
C GLN A 163 -12.91 3.68 6.44
N ARG A 164 -14.10 4.14 6.85
CA ARG A 164 -14.76 3.71 8.10
C ARG A 164 -15.10 2.22 8.09
N VAL A 165 -15.59 1.70 6.95
CA VAL A 165 -15.88 0.26 6.78
C VAL A 165 -14.60 -0.58 6.82
N LEU A 166 -13.50 -0.08 6.24
CA LEU A 166 -12.23 -0.80 6.17
C LEU A 166 -11.46 -0.78 7.49
N ARG A 167 -11.61 0.25 8.31
CA ARG A 167 -10.88 0.43 9.58
C ARG A 167 -10.89 -0.80 10.50
N PRO A 168 -12.05 -1.41 10.87
CA PRO A 168 -12.04 -2.59 11.74
C PRO A 168 -11.34 -3.80 11.10
N ARG A 169 -11.31 -3.89 9.77
CA ARG A 169 -10.58 -4.96 9.06
C ARG A 169 -9.06 -4.73 9.13
N TRP A 170 -8.61 -3.49 8.96
CA TRP A 170 -7.21 -3.11 9.20
C TRP A 170 -6.78 -3.43 10.63
N GLN A 171 -7.56 -2.99 11.61
CA GLN A 171 -7.28 -3.23 13.03
C GLN A 171 -7.22 -4.72 13.37
N ARG A 172 -8.00 -5.56 12.67
CA ARG A 172 -7.93 -7.02 12.81
C ARG A 172 -6.64 -7.59 12.23
N LEU A 173 -6.24 -7.17 11.02
CA LEU A 173 -4.99 -7.61 10.40
C LEU A 173 -3.77 -7.19 11.23
N ALA A 174 -3.77 -5.98 11.79
CA ALA A 174 -2.68 -5.45 12.58
C ALA A 174 -2.45 -6.14 13.94
N ARG A 175 -3.30 -7.11 14.31
CA ARG A 175 -3.11 -7.97 15.49
C ARG A 175 -2.32 -9.24 15.18
N GLN A 176 -1.97 -9.49 13.92
CA GLN A 176 -1.17 -10.65 13.54
C GLN A 176 0.28 -10.52 14.06
N PRO A 177 0.97 -11.64 14.34
CA PRO A 177 2.38 -11.62 14.67
C PRO A 177 3.20 -10.89 13.58
N GLY A 178 4.21 -10.11 13.99
CA GLY A 178 5.04 -9.32 13.07
C GLY A 178 4.42 -7.99 12.63
N TRP A 179 3.22 -7.65 13.10
CA TRP A 179 2.60 -6.34 12.86
C TRP A 179 2.83 -5.39 14.02
N HIS A 180 3.20 -4.15 13.69
CA HIS A 180 3.34 -3.05 14.63
C HIS A 180 2.43 -1.90 14.18
N THR A 181 1.56 -1.47 15.08
CA THR A 181 0.69 -0.32 14.84
C THR A 181 1.40 0.95 15.26
N LEU A 182 1.54 1.91 14.33
CA LEU A 182 2.12 3.23 14.57
C LEU A 182 1.01 4.28 14.49
N PRO A 183 0.90 5.21 15.47
CA PRO A 183 -0.09 6.28 15.40
C PRO A 183 0.22 7.24 14.24
N GLY A 184 -0.61 7.27 13.21
CA GLY A 184 -0.44 8.13 12.04
C GLY A 184 -0.65 9.63 12.33
N THR A 185 -1.01 9.98 13.56
CA THR A 185 -1.09 11.36 14.07
C THR A 185 0.27 11.93 14.48
N LEU A 186 1.29 11.08 14.63
CA LEU A 186 2.66 11.51 14.89
C LEU A 186 3.23 12.32 13.72
N SER A 187 4.24 13.15 14.01
CA SER A 187 4.98 13.84 12.95
C SER A 187 5.73 12.84 12.06
N PRO A 188 6.02 13.20 10.81
CA PRO A 188 6.81 12.34 9.92
C PRO A 188 8.16 11.91 10.51
N GLU A 189 8.82 12.79 11.27
CA GLU A 189 10.09 12.51 11.95
C GLU A 189 9.90 11.47 13.05
N ALA A 190 8.91 11.65 13.93
CA ALA A 190 8.64 10.72 15.02
C ALA A 190 8.20 9.33 14.51
N LEU A 191 7.43 9.29 13.42
CA LEU A 191 7.11 8.03 12.73
C LEU A 191 8.37 7.35 12.18
N CYS A 192 9.25 8.11 11.54
CA CYS A 192 10.51 7.59 11.01
C CYS A 192 11.41 7.03 12.12
N ASP A 193 11.57 7.76 13.22
CA ASP A 193 12.38 7.34 14.36
C ASP A 193 11.83 6.03 14.97
N THR A 194 10.52 5.97 15.17
CA THR A 194 9.85 4.78 15.73
C THR A 194 9.99 3.58 14.79
N ALA A 195 9.73 3.77 13.49
CA ALA A 195 9.86 2.71 12.50
C ALA A 195 11.32 2.24 12.36
N THR A 196 12.29 3.15 12.37
CA THR A 196 13.71 2.83 12.32
C THR A 196 14.15 2.01 13.54
N ALA A 197 13.66 2.33 14.74
CA ALA A 197 13.94 1.57 15.95
C ALA A 197 13.42 0.13 15.90
N LEU A 198 12.34 -0.13 15.13
CA LEU A 198 11.81 -1.47 14.90
C LEU A 198 12.59 -2.23 13.81
N ILE A 199 13.09 -1.53 12.79
CA ILE A 199 13.79 -2.12 11.65
C ILE A 199 15.24 -2.47 11.99
N ARG A 200 15.97 -1.59 12.68
CA ARG A 200 17.41 -1.76 12.95
C ARG A 200 17.78 -3.09 13.63
N PRO A 201 17.05 -3.58 14.64
CA PRO A 201 17.36 -4.87 15.26
C PRO A 201 17.26 -6.08 14.32
N LEU A 202 16.55 -5.94 13.19
CA LEU A 202 16.36 -7.00 12.20
C LEU A 202 17.48 -7.05 11.16
N LEU A 203 18.39 -6.07 11.14
CA LEU A 203 19.47 -5.96 10.15
C LEU A 203 20.72 -6.79 10.49
N GLY A 204 20.81 -7.35 11.70
CA GLY A 204 21.99 -8.07 12.19
C GLY A 204 23.00 -7.16 12.88
#